data_AF-A0A9Q8Y2B2-F1
#
_entry.id   AF-A0A9Q8Y2B2-F1
#
_cell.length_a   1.000
_cell.length_b   1.000
_cell.length_c   1.000
_cell.angle_alpha   90.00
_cell.angle_beta   90.00
_cell.angle_gamma   90.00
#
_symmetry.space_group_name_H-M   'P 1'
#
loop_
_entity.id
_entity.type
_entity.pdbx_description
1 polymer ?
#
loop_
_entity_poly.entity_id
_entity_poly.type
_entity_poly.pdbx_seq_one_letter_code
_entity_poly.pdbx_strand_id
1 'polypeptide(L)'
;MQKYNQLDVLQKAVSFLFQTSDVLNLLYSSLLVWLAILVLIEMTLRIGNDSVFNSFKSVWHTFGFRHFLTQNEKSEKTAELQEVKRFNPIYSTFNRAVRKCVIDIRTEKIMVCLRVPRTQQAQKILKDMEAHIKEELSSRNPNYYFSAPERIHSHLWFIGTKRK
;
A
#
# COMPACT_ATOMS: atom_id res chain seq x y z
N MET A 1 25.47 -68.17 0.43
CA MET A 1 26.33 -67.01 0.08
C MET A 1 25.61 -65.96 -0.78
N GLN A 2 24.79 -66.34 -1.77
CA GLN A 2 24.17 -65.41 -2.72
C GLN A 2 23.23 -64.35 -2.11
N LYS A 3 22.50 -64.70 -1.04
CA LYS A 3 21.60 -63.78 -0.30
C LYS A 3 22.35 -62.68 0.48
N TYR A 4 23.56 -62.98 0.95
CA TYR A 4 24.41 -62.03 1.68
C TYR A 4 24.98 -60.95 0.74
N ASN A 5 25.30 -61.34 -0.50
CA ASN A 5 25.79 -60.43 -1.54
C ASN A 5 24.69 -59.47 -2.04
N GLN A 6 23.43 -59.94 -2.08
CA GLN A 6 22.27 -59.10 -2.42
C GLN A 6 21.98 -58.03 -1.36
N LEU A 7 22.12 -58.38 -0.07
CA LEU A 7 21.93 -57.44 1.04
C LEU A 7 23.00 -56.33 1.05
N ASP A 8 24.26 -56.66 0.76
CA ASP A 8 25.35 -55.67 0.69
C ASP A 8 25.18 -54.69 -0.48
N VAL A 9 24.74 -55.20 -1.65
CA VAL A 9 24.41 -54.35 -2.81
C VAL A 9 23.26 -53.40 -2.49
N LEU A 10 22.21 -53.88 -1.82
CA LEU A 10 21.08 -53.05 -1.40
C LEU A 10 21.51 -51.99 -0.37
N GLN A 11 22.37 -52.34 0.59
CA GLN A 11 22.86 -51.40 1.59
C GLN A 11 23.74 -50.30 0.97
N LYS A 12 24.55 -50.64 -0.03
CA LYS A 12 25.32 -49.67 -0.83
C LYS A 12 24.42 -48.76 -1.66
N ALA A 13 23.38 -49.30 -2.29
CA ALA A 13 22.42 -48.50 -3.05
C ALA A 13 21.66 -47.52 -2.13
N VAL A 14 21.19 -47.98 -0.97
CA VAL A 14 20.46 -47.15 0.00
C VAL A 14 21.36 -46.04 0.56
N SER A 15 22.60 -46.35 0.93
CA SER A 15 23.55 -45.33 1.40
C SER A 15 23.90 -44.30 0.31
N PHE A 16 24.02 -44.72 -0.95
CA PHE A 16 24.19 -43.81 -2.09
C PHE A 16 22.98 -42.90 -2.30
N LEU A 17 21.75 -43.42 -2.16
CA LEU A 17 20.52 -42.62 -2.24
C LEU A 17 20.44 -41.59 -1.11
N PHE A 18 20.83 -41.95 0.12
CA PHE A 18 20.89 -40.99 1.22
C PHE A 18 21.94 -39.89 0.97
N GLN A 19 23.15 -40.25 0.55
CA GLN A 19 24.20 -39.29 0.23
C GLN A 19 23.80 -38.31 -0.89
N THR A 20 23.15 -38.81 -1.95
CA THR A 20 22.67 -37.95 -3.03
C THR A 20 21.54 -37.03 -2.58
N SER A 21 20.62 -37.52 -1.75
CA SER A 21 19.57 -36.70 -1.11
C SER A 21 20.18 -35.59 -0.25
N ASP A 22 21.19 -35.89 0.56
CA ASP A 22 21.85 -34.91 1.43
C ASP A 22 22.57 -33.82 0.64
N VAL A 23 23.27 -34.18 -0.44
CA VAL A 23 23.91 -33.22 -1.34
C VAL A 23 22.87 -32.31 -2.03
N LEU A 24 21.74 -32.87 -2.49
CA LEU A 24 20.67 -32.09 -3.09
C LEU A 24 20.03 -31.12 -2.08
N ASN A 25 19.82 -31.54 -0.84
CA ASN A 25 19.29 -30.69 0.23
C ASN A 25 20.26 -29.56 0.61
N LEU A 26 21.56 -29.83 0.65
CA LEU A 26 22.60 -28.80 0.86
C LEU A 26 22.61 -27.78 -0.28
N LEU A 27 22.51 -28.23 -1.52
CA LEU A 27 22.44 -27.33 -2.68
C LEU A 27 21.18 -26.47 -2.64
N TYR A 28 20.01 -27.07 -2.38
CA TYR A 28 18.75 -26.35 -2.27
C TYR A 28 18.76 -25.30 -1.15
N SER A 29 19.21 -25.68 0.05
CA SER A 29 19.30 -24.75 1.19
C SER A 29 20.29 -23.61 0.92
N SER A 30 21.44 -23.88 0.28
CA SER A 30 22.40 -22.84 -0.10
C SER A 30 21.81 -21.84 -1.10
N LEU A 31 21.01 -22.31 -2.07
CA LEU A 31 20.32 -21.46 -3.03
C LEU A 31 19.28 -20.58 -2.34
N LEU A 32 18.53 -21.12 -1.38
CA LEU A 32 17.56 -20.34 -0.60
C LEU A 32 18.24 -19.25 0.24
N VAL A 33 19.37 -19.57 0.88
CA VAL A 33 20.16 -18.59 1.63
C VAL A 33 20.65 -17.48 0.69
N TRP A 34 21.10 -17.85 -0.51
CA TRP A 34 21.56 -16.87 -1.51
C TRP A 34 20.44 -15.96 -1.99
N LEU A 35 19.26 -16.52 -2.28
CA LEU A 35 18.07 -15.75 -2.61
C LEU A 35 17.67 -14.80 -1.48
N ALA A 36 17.70 -15.28 -0.23
CA ALA A 36 17.38 -14.45 0.93
C ALA A 36 18.35 -13.27 1.08
N ILE A 37 19.65 -13.47 0.84
CA ILE A 37 20.64 -12.39 0.87
C ILE A 37 20.35 -11.35 -0.21
N LEU A 38 20.05 -11.76 -1.45
CA LEU A 38 19.70 -10.84 -2.52
C LEU A 38 18.46 -10.00 -2.18
N VAL A 39 17.42 -10.64 -1.63
CA VAL A 39 16.21 -9.95 -1.16
C VAL A 39 16.54 -8.95 -0.05
N LEU A 40 17.42 -9.32 0.90
CA LEU A 40 17.86 -8.43 1.98
C LEU A 40 18.67 -7.24 1.45
N ILE A 41 19.53 -7.44 0.45
CA ILE A 41 20.28 -6.36 -0.20
C ILE A 41 19.30 -5.39 -0.89
N GLU A 42 18.33 -5.89 -1.66
CA GLU A 42 17.36 -5.03 -2.32
C GLU A 42 16.47 -4.29 -1.31
N MET A 43 16.06 -4.98 -0.24
CA MET A 43 15.36 -4.36 0.89
C MET A 43 16.19 -3.23 1.49
N THR A 44 17.45 -3.49 1.87
CA THR A 44 18.35 -2.49 2.49
C THR A 44 18.66 -1.31 1.57
N LEU A 45 18.91 -1.53 0.28
CA LEU A 45 19.05 -0.46 -0.71
C LEU A 45 17.77 0.37 -0.82
N ARG A 46 16.60 -0.28 -0.77
CA ARG A 46 15.31 0.40 -0.76
C ARG A 46 15.10 1.21 0.52
N ILE A 47 15.52 0.71 1.69
CA ILE A 47 15.51 1.45 2.97
C ILE A 47 16.45 2.65 2.93
N GLY A 48 17.63 2.50 2.32
CA GLY A 48 18.69 3.51 2.28
C GLY A 48 18.35 4.70 1.37
N ASN A 49 17.70 4.45 0.23
CA ASN A 49 17.26 5.52 -0.69
C ASN A 49 15.90 6.12 -0.30
N ASP A 50 15.02 5.34 0.33
CA ASP A 50 13.73 5.82 0.86
C ASP A 50 13.45 5.14 2.19
N SER A 51 13.23 5.91 3.25
CA SER A 51 13.04 5.31 4.57
C SER A 51 11.82 4.37 4.54
N VAL A 52 11.97 3.11 4.97
CA VAL A 52 10.80 2.22 5.15
C VAL A 52 9.77 2.84 6.08
N PHE A 53 10.22 3.70 6.99
CA PHE A 53 9.36 4.53 7.80
C PHE A 53 8.48 5.49 6.99
N ASN A 54 8.96 6.01 5.85
CA ASN A 54 8.15 6.80 4.91
C ASN A 54 7.03 5.96 4.28
N SER A 55 7.29 4.68 3.96
CA SER A 55 6.23 3.77 3.48
C SER A 55 5.15 3.53 4.54
N PHE A 56 5.55 3.26 5.79
CA PHE A 56 4.59 3.15 6.89
C PHE A 56 3.84 4.46 7.15
N LYS A 57 4.54 5.60 7.11
CA LYS A 57 3.96 6.93 7.25
C LYS A 57 2.95 7.22 6.13
N SER A 58 3.27 6.84 4.90
CA SER A 58 2.39 6.92 3.72
C SER A 58 1.08 6.18 3.97
N VAL A 59 1.14 4.96 4.50
CA VAL A 59 -0.05 4.17 4.84
C VAL A 59 -0.85 4.84 5.96
N TRP A 60 -0.20 5.26 7.06
CA TRP A 60 -0.86 5.93 8.18
C TRP A 60 -1.56 7.24 7.75
N HIS A 61 -0.84 8.09 7.01
CA HIS A 61 -1.38 9.33 6.47
C HIS A 61 -2.53 9.06 5.51
N THR A 62 -2.44 8.01 4.69
CA THR A 62 -3.54 7.61 3.79
C THR A 62 -4.82 7.33 4.59
N PHE A 63 -4.74 6.59 5.70
CA PHE A 63 -5.91 6.34 6.55
C PHE A 63 -6.48 7.62 7.16
N GLY A 64 -5.63 8.45 7.77
CA GLY A 64 -6.05 9.70 8.38
C GLY A 64 -6.65 10.69 7.38
N PHE A 65 -6.10 10.74 6.16
CA PHE A 65 -6.58 11.61 5.11
C PHE A 65 -7.91 11.12 4.50
N ARG A 66 -8.09 9.80 4.35
CA ARG A 66 -9.39 9.22 3.99
C ARG A 66 -10.48 9.55 5.01
N HIS A 67 -10.14 9.53 6.29
CA HIS A 67 -11.07 9.93 7.34
C HIS A 67 -11.46 11.41 7.22
N PHE A 68 -10.48 12.31 7.08
CA PHE A 68 -10.71 13.75 6.85
C PHE A 68 -11.61 14.02 5.64
N LEU A 69 -11.40 13.32 4.53
CA LEU A 69 -12.17 13.51 3.31
C LEU A 69 -13.59 12.97 3.39
N THR A 70 -13.85 11.95 4.21
CA THR A 70 -15.14 11.24 4.19
C THR A 70 -16.29 12.15 4.60
N GLN A 71 -17.29 12.26 3.73
CA GLN A 71 -18.51 13.02 3.99
C GLN A 71 -19.50 12.17 4.80
N ASN A 72 -19.83 12.62 6.01
CA ASN A 72 -20.84 11.98 6.85
C ASN A 72 -22.15 12.78 6.79
N GLU A 73 -23.28 12.09 6.72
CA GLU A 73 -24.57 12.74 6.99
C GLU A 73 -24.71 12.91 8.50
N LYS A 74 -24.97 14.13 8.95
CA LYS A 74 -25.75 14.28 10.17
C LYS A 74 -27.16 13.87 9.80
N SER A 75 -27.58 12.67 10.19
CA SER A 75 -29.01 12.34 10.18
C SER A 75 -29.66 13.37 11.09
N GLU A 76 -30.33 14.37 10.53
CA GLU A 76 -31.29 15.13 11.31
C GLU A 76 -32.28 14.11 11.86
N LYS A 77 -32.32 14.01 13.19
CA LYS A 77 -33.28 13.17 13.89
C LYS A 77 -34.63 13.87 13.76
N THR A 78 -35.31 13.71 12.62
CA THR A 78 -36.71 14.10 12.54
C THR A 78 -37.49 13.13 13.43
N ALA A 79 -38.22 13.67 14.40
CA ALA A 79 -38.82 12.97 15.53
C ALA A 79 -40.02 12.06 15.18
N GLU A 80 -40.03 11.46 13.99
CA GLU A 80 -41.13 10.61 13.52
C GLU A 80 -40.57 9.29 12.99
N LEU A 81 -40.51 8.31 13.89
CA LEU A 81 -40.73 6.88 13.68
C LEU A 81 -40.54 6.36 12.24
N GLN A 82 -39.31 6.39 11.72
CA GLN A 82 -38.76 5.42 10.76
C GLN A 82 -37.30 5.78 10.49
N GLU A 83 -36.36 5.08 11.12
CA GLU A 83 -34.93 5.13 10.78
C GLU A 83 -34.67 4.47 9.41
N VAL A 84 -35.24 5.00 8.33
CA VAL A 84 -34.71 4.72 7.00
C VAL A 84 -33.47 5.60 6.89
N LYS A 85 -32.29 5.03 7.15
CA LYS A 85 -30.99 5.62 6.80
C LYS A 85 -30.96 5.86 5.29
N ARG A 86 -31.57 6.95 4.83
CA ARG A 86 -31.54 7.37 3.43
C ARG A 86 -30.16 7.95 3.17
N PHE A 87 -29.19 7.08 2.94
CA PHE A 87 -27.85 7.49 2.52
C PHE A 87 -27.95 8.28 1.23
N ASN A 88 -27.48 9.53 1.22
CA ASN A 88 -27.43 10.33 0.00
C ASN A 88 -26.49 9.65 -1.02
N PRO A 89 -27.00 9.29 -2.21
CA PRO A 89 -26.20 8.63 -3.24
C PRO A 89 -25.01 9.47 -3.73
N ILE A 90 -25.05 10.78 -3.52
CA ILE A 90 -23.96 11.72 -3.84
C ILE A 90 -22.77 11.47 -2.92
N TYR A 91 -22.99 11.47 -1.60
CA TYR A 91 -21.93 11.23 -0.62
C TYR A 91 -21.40 9.81 -0.69
N SER A 92 -22.25 8.81 -0.97
CA SER A 92 -21.78 7.44 -1.17
C SER A 92 -20.84 7.31 -2.38
N THR A 93 -21.16 8.01 -3.47
CA THR A 93 -20.32 8.05 -4.69
C THR A 93 -18.99 8.76 -4.41
N PHE A 94 -19.04 9.89 -3.70
CA PHE A 94 -17.85 10.63 -3.29
C PHE A 94 -16.96 9.80 -2.35
N ASN A 95 -17.52 9.23 -1.29
CA ASN A 95 -16.79 8.41 -0.31
C ASN A 95 -16.18 7.16 -0.94
N ARG A 96 -16.85 6.57 -1.96
CA ARG A 96 -16.27 5.47 -2.75
C ARG A 96 -15.01 5.90 -3.51
N ALA A 97 -14.95 7.14 -3.98
CA ALA A 97 -13.75 7.70 -4.60
C ALA A 97 -12.65 7.99 -3.56
N VAL A 98 -13.02 8.56 -2.40
CA VAL A 98 -12.12 8.82 -1.26
C VAL A 98 -11.43 7.53 -0.78
N ARG A 99 -12.14 6.41 -0.71
CA ARG A 99 -11.53 5.11 -0.32
C ARG A 99 -10.38 4.66 -1.23
N LYS A 100 -10.32 5.17 -2.46
CA LYS A 100 -9.24 4.88 -3.42
C LYS A 100 -8.11 5.91 -3.37
N CYS A 101 -8.18 6.87 -2.45
CA CYS A 101 -7.11 7.84 -2.23
C CYS A 101 -5.85 7.15 -1.71
N VAL A 102 -4.70 7.56 -2.20
CA VAL A 102 -3.38 7.07 -1.77
C VAL A 102 -2.44 8.25 -1.60
N ILE A 103 -1.70 8.26 -0.50
CA ILE A 103 -0.61 9.22 -0.26
C ILE A 103 0.69 8.43 -0.34
N ASP A 104 1.58 8.78 -1.25
CA ASP A 104 2.96 8.28 -1.33
C ASP A 104 3.89 9.35 -0.73
N ILE A 105 4.64 9.00 0.32
CA ILE A 105 5.57 9.91 0.99
C ILE A 105 6.96 9.39 0.69
N ARG A 106 7.79 10.24 0.10
CA ARG A 106 9.20 9.98 -0.18
C ARG A 106 10.04 11.09 0.43
N THR A 107 11.34 10.86 0.55
CA THR A 107 12.28 11.80 1.16
C THR A 107 12.22 13.22 0.58
N GLU A 108 12.02 13.35 -0.74
CA GLU A 108 12.06 14.65 -1.45
C GLU A 108 10.70 15.12 -1.96
N LYS A 109 9.71 14.23 -2.03
CA LYS A 109 8.38 14.55 -2.54
C LYS A 109 7.27 13.76 -1.85
N ILE A 110 6.11 14.37 -1.75
CA ILE A 110 4.86 13.74 -1.34
C ILE A 110 3.90 13.78 -2.53
N MET A 111 3.30 12.66 -2.88
CA MET A 111 2.33 12.56 -3.96
C MET A 111 1.02 12.06 -3.40
N VAL A 112 -0.05 12.82 -3.60
CA VAL A 112 -1.40 12.47 -3.15
C VAL A 112 -2.26 12.26 -4.37
N CYS A 113 -2.81 11.06 -4.51
CA CYS A 113 -3.67 10.68 -5.61
C CYS A 113 -5.09 10.50 -5.10
N LEU A 114 -6.01 11.31 -5.60
CA LEU A 114 -7.45 11.16 -5.36
C LEU A 114 -8.13 10.71 -6.64
N ARG A 115 -9.02 9.72 -6.55
CA ARG A 115 -9.87 9.37 -7.69
C ARG A 115 -10.95 10.43 -7.87
N VAL A 116 -11.17 10.89 -9.09
CA VAL A 116 -12.26 11.79 -9.43
C VAL A 116 -13.59 11.01 -9.40
N PRO A 117 -14.61 11.46 -8.63
CA PRO A 117 -15.91 10.83 -8.59
C PRO A 117 -16.59 10.79 -9.97
N ARG A 118 -17.48 9.81 -10.20
CA ARG A 118 -18.13 9.64 -11.51
C ARG A 118 -19.26 10.63 -11.78
N THR A 119 -19.96 11.07 -10.75
CA THR A 119 -21.12 11.97 -10.89
C THR A 119 -20.72 13.43 -10.74
N GLN A 120 -21.38 14.32 -11.48
CA GLN A 120 -21.09 15.77 -11.45
C GLN A 120 -21.25 16.37 -10.04
N GLN A 121 -22.27 15.95 -9.29
CA GLN A 121 -22.50 16.43 -7.93
C GLN A 121 -21.36 16.02 -6.98
N ALA A 122 -20.85 14.78 -7.09
CA ALA A 122 -19.71 14.36 -6.30
C ALA A 122 -18.39 15.02 -6.77
N GLN A 123 -18.24 15.31 -8.06
CA GLN A 123 -17.12 16.10 -8.56
C GLN A 123 -17.14 17.55 -8.05
N LYS A 124 -18.33 18.14 -7.90
CA LYS A 124 -18.49 19.46 -7.30
C LYS A 124 -17.99 19.46 -5.85
N ILE A 125 -18.37 18.46 -5.06
CA ILE A 125 -17.85 18.28 -3.69
C ILE A 125 -16.33 18.19 -3.70
N LEU A 126 -15.73 17.39 -4.60
CA LEU A 126 -14.27 17.29 -4.71
C LEU A 126 -13.64 18.66 -4.97
N LYS A 127 -14.20 19.40 -5.94
CA LYS A 127 -13.70 20.73 -6.35
C LYS A 127 -13.79 21.75 -5.21
N ASP A 128 -14.91 21.76 -4.48
CA ASP A 128 -15.11 22.65 -3.33
C ASP A 128 -14.12 22.32 -2.19
N MET A 129 -13.68 21.06 -2.07
CA MET A 129 -12.71 20.62 -1.07
C MET A 129 -11.24 20.83 -1.47
N GLU A 130 -10.91 21.15 -2.72
CA GLU A 130 -9.51 21.18 -3.20
C GLU A 130 -8.62 22.14 -2.38
N ALA A 131 -9.14 23.31 -2.02
CA ALA A 131 -8.41 24.28 -1.20
C ALA A 131 -8.14 23.73 0.21
N HIS A 132 -9.16 23.17 0.86
CA HIS A 132 -9.04 22.58 2.20
C HIS A 132 -8.13 21.36 2.20
N ILE A 133 -8.16 20.55 1.13
CA ILE A 133 -7.24 19.44 0.93
C ILE A 133 -5.80 19.93 0.90
N LYS A 134 -5.52 20.95 0.10
CA LYS A 134 -4.16 21.51 -0.02
C LYS A 134 -3.67 22.06 1.32
N GLU A 135 -4.55 22.74 2.05
CA GLU A 135 -4.25 23.27 3.38
C GLU A 135 -3.95 22.15 4.39
N GLU A 136 -4.80 21.13 4.45
CA GLU A 136 -4.60 19.98 5.34
C GLU A 136 -3.29 19.24 5.04
N LEU A 137 -2.98 19.04 3.75
CA LEU A 137 -1.73 18.44 3.32
C LEU A 137 -0.51 19.28 3.71
N SER A 138 -0.60 20.60 3.58
CA SER A 138 0.48 21.53 3.95
C SER A 138 0.67 21.61 5.46
N SER A 139 -0.43 21.63 6.22
CA SER A 139 -0.45 21.66 7.69
C SER A 139 0.19 20.41 8.30
N ARG A 140 -0.16 19.21 7.78
CA ARG A 140 0.42 17.95 8.24
C ARG A 140 1.87 17.73 7.81
N ASN A 141 2.35 18.46 6.81
CA ASN A 141 3.70 18.28 6.23
C ASN A 141 4.41 19.63 6.09
N PRO A 142 4.81 20.29 7.21
CA PRO A 142 5.36 21.65 7.19
C PRO A 142 6.68 21.76 6.41
N ASN A 143 7.41 20.66 6.24
CA ASN A 143 8.68 20.62 5.48
C ASN A 143 8.48 20.56 3.96
N TYR A 144 7.23 20.54 3.48
CA TYR A 144 6.90 20.43 2.06
C TYR A 144 6.09 21.64 1.60
N TYR A 145 6.15 21.93 0.31
CA TYR A 145 5.31 22.91 -0.38
C TYR A 145 4.48 22.19 -1.44
N PHE A 146 3.15 22.33 -1.37
CA PHE A 146 2.22 21.69 -2.32
C PHE A 146 1.90 22.61 -3.49
N SER A 147 2.01 22.06 -4.70
CA SER A 147 1.58 22.70 -5.95
C SER A 147 0.05 22.85 -6.02
N ALA A 148 -0.43 23.51 -7.07
CA ALA A 148 -1.84 23.41 -7.45
C ALA A 148 -2.18 21.95 -7.81
N PRO A 149 -3.45 21.51 -7.60
CA PRO A 149 -3.87 20.18 -8.00
C PRO A 149 -3.83 20.02 -9.53
N GLU A 150 -3.33 18.88 -9.98
CA GLU A 150 -3.24 18.53 -11.40
C GLU A 150 -4.16 17.35 -11.71
N ARG A 151 -5.06 17.50 -12.68
CA ARG A 151 -5.93 16.41 -13.11
C ARG A 151 -5.29 15.61 -14.23
N ILE A 152 -4.98 14.34 -13.95
CA ILE A 152 -4.47 13.40 -14.94
C ILE A 152 -5.50 12.27 -15.07
N HIS A 153 -6.21 12.25 -16.21
CA HIS A 153 -7.28 11.30 -16.52
C HIS A 153 -8.42 11.31 -15.46
N SER A 154 -8.58 10.19 -14.73
CA SER A 154 -9.59 9.99 -13.69
C SER A 154 -9.05 10.21 -12.27
N HIS A 155 -7.86 10.81 -12.15
CA HIS A 155 -7.22 11.10 -10.88
C HIS A 155 -6.85 12.59 -10.78
N LEU A 156 -6.91 13.10 -9.55
CA LEU A 156 -6.47 14.42 -9.17
C LEU A 156 -5.25 14.26 -8.27
N TRP A 157 -4.16 14.93 -8.64
CA TRP A 157 -2.86 14.80 -8.01
C TRP A 157 -2.50 16.06 -7.25
N PHE A 158 -2.02 15.92 -6.03
CA PHE A 158 -1.35 16.98 -5.28
C PHE A 158 0.11 16.57 -5.08
N ILE A 159 1.03 17.42 -5.49
CA ILE A 159 2.47 17.16 -5.40
C ILE A 159 3.09 18.14 -4.41
N GLY A 160 3.61 17.59 -3.32
CA GLY A 160 4.41 18.30 -2.33
C GLY A 160 5.89 18.12 -2.63
N THR A 161 6.65 19.20 -2.75
CA THR A 161 8.12 19.15 -2.90
C THR A 161 8.76 19.61 -1.61
N LYS A 162 9.83 18.95 -1.17
CA LYS A 162 10.54 19.33 0.06
C LYS A 162 11.05 20.76 -0.06
N ARG A 163 10.90 21.54 1.01
CA ARG A 163 11.45 22.89 1.09
C ARG A 163 12.98 22.78 1.12
N LYS A 164 13.63 23.53 0.24
CA LYS A 164 15.09 23.69 0.25
C LYS A 164 15.53 24.58 1.40
#